data_AF-A0A350IGD1-F1
#
_entry.id   AF-A0A350IGD1-F1
#
_cell.length_a   1.000
_cell.length_b   1.000
_cell.length_c   1.000
_cell.angle_alpha   90.00
_cell.angle_beta   90.00
_cell.angle_gamma   90.00
#
_symmetry.space_group_name_H-M   'P 1'
#
loop_
_entity.id
_entity.type
_entity.pdbx_description
1 polymer ?
#
loop_
_entity_poly.entity_id
_entity_poly.type
_entity_poly.pdbx_seq_one_letter_code
_entity_poly.pdbx_strand_id
1 'polypeptide(L)' 'MKNPGMSNGEKAKLLGVNPYFLKEYDTAVRNFPVQRCMKVISLLEEYDFKGKGGGSGEASQEELLMELVSKIVGK' A
#
# COMPACT_ATOMS: atom_id res chain seq x y z
N MET A 1 -17.13 -30.02 -0.24
CA MET A 1 -17.38 -29.04 -1.32
C MET A 1 -16.04 -28.67 -1.93
N LYS A 2 -15.76 -29.07 -3.17
CA LYS A 2 -14.62 -28.49 -3.91
C LYS A 2 -15.04 -27.06 -4.22
N ASN A 3 -14.48 -26.08 -3.55
CA ASN A 3 -14.63 -24.68 -3.94
C ASN A 3 -13.57 -24.44 -5.02
N PRO A 4 -13.88 -24.52 -6.33
CA PRO A 4 -12.90 -24.16 -7.33
C PRO A 4 -12.66 -22.66 -7.12
N GLY A 5 -11.48 -22.30 -6.61
CA GLY A 5 -11.16 -20.90 -6.39
C GLY A 5 -11.43 -20.10 -7.66
N MET A 6 -11.99 -18.90 -7.50
CA MET A 6 -12.33 -18.02 -8.63
C MET A 6 -11.17 -17.92 -9.62
N SER A 7 -11.47 -17.97 -10.91
CA SER A 7 -10.47 -17.73 -11.95
C SER A 7 -9.92 -16.30 -11.85
N ASN A 8 -8.75 -16.06 -12.42
CA ASN A 8 -8.18 -14.72 -12.49
C ASN A 8 -9.10 -13.75 -13.25
N GLY A 9 -9.80 -14.19 -14.29
CA GLY A 9 -10.79 -13.35 -14.98
C GLY A 9 -11.93 -12.90 -14.06
N GLU A 10 -12.47 -13.82 -13.26
CA GLU A 10 -13.55 -13.52 -12.31
C GLU A 10 -13.08 -12.63 -11.16
N LYS A 11 -11.88 -12.87 -10.61
CA LYS A 11 -11.26 -12.03 -9.58
C LYS A 11 -11.03 -10.60 -10.08
N ALA A 12 -10.50 -10.46 -11.29
CA ALA A 12 -10.23 -9.16 -11.89
C ALA A 12 -11.52 -8.37 -12.13
N LYS A 13 -12.56 -9.03 -12.63
CA LYS A 13 -13.90 -8.43 -12.80
C LYS A 13 -14.50 -7.98 -11.47
N LEU A 14 -14.39 -8.80 -10.42
CA LEU A 14 -14.88 -8.45 -9.08
C LEU A 14 -14.13 -7.26 -8.49
N LEU A 15 -12.81 -7.21 -8.66
CA LEU A 15 -11.95 -6.15 -8.15
C LEU A 15 -11.97 -4.87 -9.01
N GLY A 16 -12.58 -4.92 -10.20
CA GLY A 16 -12.59 -3.79 -11.14
C GLY A 16 -11.21 -3.47 -11.73
N VAL A 17 -10.33 -4.46 -11.84
CA VAL A 17 -8.95 -4.29 -12.33
C VAL A 17 -8.69 -5.09 -13.60
N ASN A 18 -7.62 -4.75 -14.32
CA ASN A 18 -7.19 -5.53 -15.46
C ASN A 18 -6.63 -6.90 -14.99
N PRO A 19 -6.99 -8.04 -15.63
CA PRO A 19 -6.48 -9.36 -15.28
C PRO A 19 -4.95 -9.48 -15.21
N TYR A 20 -4.21 -8.69 -15.97
CA TYR A 20 -2.73 -8.71 -15.96
C TYR A 20 -2.14 -8.30 -14.60
N PHE A 21 -2.87 -7.53 -13.78
CA PHE A 21 -2.40 -7.05 -12.47
C PHE A 21 -2.52 -8.09 -11.36
N LEU A 22 -3.30 -9.17 -11.54
CA LEU A 22 -3.53 -10.13 -10.48
C LEU A 22 -2.27 -10.86 -10.03
N LYS A 23 -1.33 -11.10 -10.94
CA LYS A 23 -0.04 -11.72 -10.60
C LYS A 23 0.79 -10.84 -9.65
N GLU A 24 0.71 -9.53 -9.84
CA GLU A 24 1.37 -8.56 -8.97
C GLU A 24 0.66 -8.47 -7.62
N TYR A 25 -0.68 -8.50 -7.62
CA TYR A 25 -1.46 -8.50 -6.38
C TYR A 25 -1.22 -9.75 -5.54
N ASP A 26 -1.13 -10.92 -6.16
CA ASP A 26 -0.77 -12.18 -5.48
C ASP A 26 0.61 -12.08 -4.80
N THR A 27 1.55 -11.36 -5.42
CA THR A 27 2.88 -11.08 -4.84
C THR A 27 2.78 -10.04 -3.72
N ALA A 28 2.00 -8.98 -3.91
CA ALA A 28 1.82 -7.89 -2.95
C ALA A 28 1.18 -8.40 -1.65
N VAL A 29 0.15 -9.24 -1.72
CA VAL A 29 -0.56 -9.78 -0.54
C VAL A 29 0.36 -10.58 0.38
N ARG A 30 1.40 -11.22 -0.16
CA ARG A 30 2.40 -11.95 0.64
C ARG A 30 3.36 -11.02 1.40
N ASN A 31 3.61 -9.83 0.87
CA ASN A 31 4.55 -8.86 1.43
C ASN A 31 3.86 -7.77 2.28
N PHE A 32 2.58 -7.50 1.98
CA PHE A 32 1.76 -6.47 2.60
C PHE A 32 0.45 -7.08 3.12
N PRO A 33 0.49 -7.78 4.27
CA PRO A 33 -0.72 -8.24 4.93
C PRO A 33 -1.58 -7.06 5.39
N VAL A 34 -2.87 -7.28 5.62
CA VAL A 34 -3.85 -6.22 5.96
C VAL A 34 -3.36 -5.30 7.08
N GLN A 35 -2.81 -5.84 8.17
CA GLN A 35 -2.28 -5.02 9.27
C GLN A 35 -1.14 -4.08 8.83
N ARG A 36 -0.25 -4.55 7.95
CA ARG A 36 0.82 -3.72 7.37
C ARG A 36 0.23 -2.64 6.46
N CYS A 37 -0.76 -2.97 5.63
CA CYS A 37 -1.45 -1.99 4.79
C CYS A 37 -2.11 -0.89 5.63
N MET A 38 -2.80 -1.25 6.72
CA MET A 38 -3.43 -0.28 7.62
C MET A 38 -2.38 0.67 8.22
N LYS A 39 -1.24 0.15 8.68
CA LYS A 39 -0.13 0.98 9.17
C LYS A 39 0.43 1.91 8.10
N VAL A 40 0.59 1.41 6.87
CA VAL A 40 1.06 2.21 5.73
C VAL A 40 0.09 3.34 5.41
N ILE A 41 -1.23 3.10 5.44
CA ILE A 41 -2.24 4.15 5.22
C ILE A 41 -2.13 5.23 6.30
N SER A 42 -2.02 4.86 7.58
CA SER A 42 -1.84 5.85 8.67
C SER A 42 -0.56 6.68 8.50
N LEU A 43 0.53 6.06 8.04
CA LEU A 43 1.75 6.80 7.72
C LEU A 43 1.54 7.77 6.55
N LEU A 44 0.84 7.35 5.49
CA LEU A 44 0.54 8.24 4.36
C LEU A 44 -0.27 9.47 4.81
N GLU A 45 -1.25 9.30 5.70
CA GLU A 45 -2.02 10.42 6.27
C GLU A 45 -1.15 11.37 7.11
N GLU A 46 -0.27 10.83 7.96
CA GLU A 46 0.64 11.62 8.78
C GLU A 46 1.61 12.45 7.91
N TYR A 47 2.17 11.84 6.86
CA TYR A 47 3.15 12.50 6.00
C TYR A 47 2.51 13.44 4.98
N ASP A 48 1.26 13.20 4.58
CA ASP A 48 0.47 14.17 3.83
C ASP A 48 0.23 15.44 4.66
N PHE A 49 -0.13 15.30 5.95
CA PHE A 49 -0.27 16.43 6.86
C PHE A 49 1.06 17.19 7.04
N LYS A 50 2.17 16.48 7.28
CA LYS A 50 3.51 17.07 7.39
C LYS A 50 3.95 17.78 6.11
N GLY A 51 3.75 17.16 4.95
CA GLY A 51 4.11 17.73 3.64
C GLY A 51 3.34 19.01 3.31
N LYS A 52 2.14 19.18 3.89
CA LYS A 52 1.33 20.41 3.80
C LYS A 52 1.74 21.49 4.82
N GLY A 53 2.82 21.27 5.57
CA GLY A 53 3.33 22.21 6.59
C GLY A 53 2.80 21.96 8.00
N GLY A 54 2.07 20.86 8.22
CA GLY A 54 1.52 20.49 9.52
C GLY A 54 2.56 19.79 10.41
N GLY A 55 3.12 20.47 11.40
CA GLY A 55 3.98 19.84 12.40
C GLY A 55 5.27 19.21 11.83
N SER A 56 5.71 19.63 10.65
CA SER A 56 6.96 19.17 10.00
C SER A 56 8.22 19.83 10.56
N GLY A 57 8.10 20.92 11.32
CA GLY A 57 9.25 21.68 11.82
C GLY A 57 10.08 22.23 10.67
N GLU A 58 11.39 21.96 10.70
CA GLU A 58 12.36 22.40 9.68
C GLU A 58 12.60 21.33 8.59
N ALA A 59 11.91 20.19 8.65
CA ALA A 59 12.13 19.09 7.70
C ALA A 59 11.72 19.48 6.27
N SER A 60 12.57 19.17 5.30
CA SER A 60 12.30 19.39 3.89
C SER A 60 11.33 18.32 3.33
N GLN A 61 10.71 18.57 2.18
CA GLN A 61 9.83 17.58 1.54
C GLN A 61 10.59 16.29 1.16
N GLU A 62 11.86 16.44 0.77
CA GLU A 62 12.74 15.31 0.43
C GLU A 62 13.03 14.46 1.66
N GLU A 63 13.30 15.07 2.81
CA GLU A 63 13.53 14.36 4.08
C GLU A 63 12.27 13.61 4.53
N LEU A 64 11.11 14.26 4.46
CA LEU A 64 9.82 13.63 4.78
C LEU A 64 9.53 12.43 3.88
N LEU A 65 9.77 12.55 2.57
CA LEU A 65 9.58 11.44 1.63
C LEU A 65 10.54 10.28 1.93
N MET A 66 11.81 10.57 2.19
CA MET A 66 12.81 9.56 2.53
C MET A 66 12.46 8.81 3.82
N GLU A 67 12.00 9.52 4.85
CA GLU A 67 11.58 8.89 6.11
C GLU A 67 10.32 8.04 5.93
N LEU A 68 9.31 8.52 5.18
CA LEU A 68 8.10 7.77 4.85
C LEU A 68 8.44 6.46 4.12
N VAL A 69 9.25 6.52 3.07
CA VAL A 69 9.66 5.33 2.29
C VAL A 69 10.44 4.36 3.18
N SER A 70 11.36 4.86 4.00
CA SER A 70 12.10 4.04 4.97
C SER A 70 11.17 3.33 5.95
N LYS A 71 10.13 4.01 6.46
CA LYS A 71 9.12 3.41 7.36
C LYS A 71 8.20 2.38 6.66
N ILE A 72 7.92 2.54 5.37
CA ILE A 72 7.09 1.59 4.60
C ILE A 72 7.88 0.32 4.24
N VAL A 73 9.13 0.48 3.79
CA VAL A 73 9.97 -0.61 3.27
C VAL A 73 10.79 -1.29 4.37
N GLY A 74 11.20 -0.54 5.39
CA GLY A 74 11.93 -1.03 6.56
C GLY A 74 11.15 -2.08 7.36
N LYS A 75 11.89 -2.94 8.06
CA LYS A 75 11.33 -3.94 8.97
C LYS A 75 10.90 -3.32 10.30
#